data_AF-A0A379FGU2-F1
#
_entry.id   AF-A0A379FGU2-F1
#
_cell.length_a   1.000
_cell.length_b   1.000
_cell.length_c   1.000
_cell.angle_alpha   90.00
_cell.angle_beta   90.00
_cell.angle_gamma   90.00
#
_symmetry.space_group_name_H-M   'P 1'
#
loop_
_entity.id
_entity.type
_entity.pdbx_description
1 polymer ?
#
loop_
_entity_poly.entity_id
_entity_poly.type
_entity_poly.pdbx_seq_one_letter_code
_entity_poly.pdbx_strand_id
1 'polypeptide(L)'
;MQTANTTAAALANGIAAHALDFDDTHTDSITHGSAVLTPIAFALGETLNASNKEILTAWVIGWEVAARVGLASHSGFHQRGFHATAIAGIFGATACAASLLKLTSQQAVNALGLTASQAAGIAGISD
;
A
#
# COMPACT_ATOMS: atom_id res chain seq x y z
N MET A 1 -12.05 -23.02 11.42
CA MET A 1 -10.72 -22.64 10.88
C MET A 1 -10.44 -21.23 11.41
N GLN A 2 -9.35 -21.02 12.14
CA GLN A 2 -9.04 -19.71 12.74
C GLN A 2 -8.17 -18.93 11.75
N THR A 3 -8.64 -17.77 11.29
CA THR A 3 -7.88 -16.89 10.39
C THR A 3 -6.95 -15.98 11.19
N ALA A 4 -5.86 -15.51 10.57
CA ALA A 4 -4.96 -14.54 11.19
C ALA A 4 -5.68 -13.19 11.40
N ASN A 5 -5.17 -12.37 12.33
CA ASN A 5 -5.68 -10.99 12.45
C ASN A 5 -5.37 -10.16 11.19
N THR A 6 -6.05 -9.04 11.01
CA THR A 6 -5.99 -8.20 9.81
C THR A 6 -4.55 -7.85 9.39
N THR A 7 -3.71 -7.41 10.33
CA THR A 7 -2.34 -7.01 10.05
C THR A 7 -1.46 -8.19 9.63
N ALA A 8 -1.60 -9.32 10.31
CA ALA A 8 -0.85 -10.54 9.98
C ALA A 8 -1.29 -11.13 8.63
N ALA A 9 -2.59 -11.11 8.32
CA ALA A 9 -3.11 -11.53 7.03
C ALA A 9 -2.61 -10.63 5.89
N ALA A 10 -2.66 -9.30 6.06
CA ALA A 10 -2.15 -8.36 5.07
C ALA A 10 -0.63 -8.53 4.85
N LEU A 11 0.15 -8.73 5.92
CA LEU A 11 1.59 -8.97 5.82
C LEU A 11 1.90 -10.27 5.06
N ALA A 12 1.29 -11.39 5.46
CA ALA A 12 1.54 -12.69 4.84
C ALA A 12 1.16 -12.69 3.35
N ASN A 13 0.01 -12.11 3.01
CA ASN A 13 -0.47 -12.05 1.64
C ASN A 13 0.34 -11.05 0.79
N GLY A 14 0.86 -9.97 1.37
CA GLY A 14 1.76 -9.04 0.68
C GLY A 14 3.11 -9.66 0.37
N ILE A 15 3.67 -10.43 1.31
CA ILE A 15 4.88 -11.23 1.06
C ILE A 15 4.61 -12.20 -0.08
N ALA A 16 3.52 -12.97 -0.02
CA ALA A 16 3.19 -13.94 -1.06
C ALA A 16 2.98 -13.27 -2.44
N ALA A 17 2.35 -12.10 -2.48
CA ALA A 17 2.08 -11.38 -3.72
C ALA A 17 3.36 -10.90 -4.41
N HIS A 18 4.38 -10.50 -3.64
CA HIS A 18 5.62 -9.96 -4.19
C HIS A 18 6.78 -10.96 -4.24
N ALA A 19 6.60 -12.18 -3.71
CA ALA A 19 7.69 -13.15 -3.50
C ALA A 19 8.43 -13.58 -4.78
N LEU A 20 7.81 -13.46 -5.95
CA LEU A 20 8.34 -13.93 -7.23
C LEU A 20 8.62 -12.80 -8.22
N ASP A 21 8.47 -11.53 -7.79
CA ASP A 21 8.50 -10.35 -8.67
C ASP A 21 7.57 -10.51 -9.89
N PHE A 22 6.44 -11.20 -9.72
CA PHE A 22 5.49 -11.53 -10.79
C PHE A 22 4.18 -10.73 -10.70
N ASP A 23 4.12 -9.81 -9.75
CA ASP A 23 3.06 -8.83 -9.57
C ASP A 23 3.19 -7.66 -10.55
N ASP A 24 2.18 -6.79 -10.53
CA ASP A 24 2.10 -5.69 -11.49
C ASP A 24 3.11 -4.57 -11.23
N THR A 25 3.21 -3.66 -12.19
CA THR A 25 4.01 -2.44 -12.03
C THR A 25 3.27 -1.28 -12.66
N HIS A 26 3.14 -0.19 -11.92
CA HIS A 26 2.85 1.12 -12.50
C HIS A 26 4.17 1.77 -12.90
N THR A 27 4.47 1.76 -14.19
CA THR A 27 5.80 2.08 -14.73
C THR A 27 6.28 3.48 -14.37
N ASP A 28 5.42 4.50 -14.52
CA ASP A 28 5.84 5.90 -14.31
C ASP A 28 6.15 6.21 -12.83
N SER A 29 5.52 5.49 -11.90
CA SER A 29 5.77 5.65 -10.46
C SER A 29 6.77 4.64 -9.92
N ILE A 30 7.22 3.69 -10.75
CA ILE A 30 8.12 2.57 -10.40
C ILE A 30 7.58 1.83 -9.17
N THR A 31 6.28 1.52 -9.17
CA THR A 31 5.60 0.98 -7.98
C THR A 31 4.88 -0.33 -8.32
N HIS A 32 5.15 -1.36 -7.52
CA HIS A 32 4.41 -2.61 -7.51
C HIS A 32 3.22 -2.52 -6.55
N GLY A 33 2.22 -1.73 -6.93
CA GLY A 33 1.16 -1.29 -5.99
C GLY A 33 0.19 -2.41 -5.61
N SER A 34 -0.15 -3.34 -6.51
CA SER A 34 -1.18 -4.35 -6.21
C SER A 34 -0.73 -5.36 -5.17
N ALA A 35 0.57 -5.66 -5.09
CA ALA A 35 1.12 -6.52 -4.05
C ALA A 35 1.04 -5.89 -2.64
N VAL A 36 0.92 -4.56 -2.54
CA VAL A 36 0.71 -3.86 -1.28
C VAL A 36 -0.77 -3.65 -0.98
N LEU A 37 -1.54 -3.21 -1.98
CA LEU A 37 -2.91 -2.73 -1.81
C LEU A 37 -3.94 -3.86 -1.75
N THR A 38 -3.75 -4.93 -2.52
CA THR A 38 -4.68 -6.06 -2.53
C THR A 38 -4.74 -6.76 -1.17
N PRO A 39 -3.61 -7.11 -0.52
CA PRO A 39 -3.64 -7.72 0.81
C PRO A 39 -4.39 -6.91 1.87
N ILE A 40 -4.15 -5.59 1.94
CA ILE A 40 -4.83 -4.73 2.95
C ILE A 40 -6.30 -4.53 2.62
N ALA A 41 -6.66 -4.35 1.34
CA ALA A 41 -8.05 -4.15 0.92
C ALA A 41 -8.91 -5.37 1.27
N PHE A 42 -8.40 -6.58 0.99
CA PHE A 42 -9.10 -7.82 1.33
C PHE A 42 -9.08 -8.11 2.83
N ALA A 43 -7.91 -8.08 3.49
CA ALA A 43 -7.83 -8.40 4.91
C ALA A 43 -8.72 -7.47 5.78
N LEU A 44 -8.67 -6.16 5.52
CA LEU A 44 -9.48 -5.21 6.26
C LEU A 44 -10.94 -5.23 5.80
N GLY A 45 -11.20 -5.39 4.50
CA GLY A 45 -12.54 -5.54 3.96
C GLY A 45 -13.30 -6.70 4.57
N GLU A 46 -12.67 -7.88 4.66
CA GLU A 46 -13.22 -9.07 5.32
C GLU A 46 -13.48 -8.79 6.81
N THR A 47 -12.50 -8.19 7.50
CA THR A 47 -12.63 -7.85 8.94
C THR A 47 -13.85 -6.95 9.20
N LEU A 48 -14.11 -6.00 8.31
CA LEU A 48 -15.20 -5.04 8.43
C LEU A 48 -16.51 -5.52 7.81
N ASN A 49 -16.55 -6.72 7.20
CA ASN A 49 -17.65 -7.19 6.35
C ASN A 49 -18.05 -6.15 5.29
N ALA A 50 -17.06 -5.50 4.68
CA ALA A 50 -17.27 -4.49 3.65
C ALA A 50 -17.82 -5.12 2.36
N SER A 51 -18.63 -4.35 1.64
CA SER A 51 -19.10 -4.76 0.31
C SER A 51 -17.96 -4.79 -0.70
N ASN A 52 -18.07 -5.62 -1.74
CA ASN A 52 -17.11 -5.64 -2.85
C ASN A 52 -16.89 -4.25 -3.47
N LYS A 53 -17.95 -3.43 -3.51
CA LYS A 53 -17.87 -2.05 -4.00
C LYS A 53 -17.02 -1.17 -3.07
N GLU A 54 -17.18 -1.29 -1.76
CA GLU A 54 -16.34 -0.56 -0.79
C GLU A 54 -14.87 -1.00 -0.89
N ILE A 55 -14.61 -2.30 -1.02
CA ILE A 55 -13.25 -2.85 -1.20
C ILE A 55 -12.61 -2.31 -2.47
N LEU A 56 -13.29 -2.41 -3.62
CA LEU A 56 -12.77 -1.90 -4.90
C LEU A 56 -12.57 -0.38 -4.86
N THR A 57 -13.49 0.36 -4.24
CA THR A 57 -13.36 1.83 -4.11
C THR A 57 -12.13 2.19 -3.29
N ALA A 58 -11.93 1.56 -2.14
CA ALA A 58 -10.78 1.80 -1.28
C ALA A 58 -9.46 1.38 -1.95
N TRP A 59 -9.45 0.28 -2.69
CA TRP A 59 -8.30 -0.19 -3.45
C TRP A 59 -7.90 0.81 -4.55
N VAL A 60 -8.87 1.35 -5.30
CA VAL A 60 -8.62 2.41 -6.30
C VAL A 60 -8.08 3.69 -5.64
N ILE A 61 -8.64 4.10 -4.49
CA ILE A 61 -8.12 5.24 -3.73
C ILE A 61 -6.67 5.01 -3.30
N GLY A 62 -6.35 3.80 -2.82
CA GLY A 62 -4.99 3.43 -2.46
C GLY A 62 -4.02 3.52 -3.63
N TRP A 63 -4.43 3.06 -4.81
CA TRP A 63 -3.64 3.13 -6.04
C TRP A 63 -3.37 4.57 -6.46
N GLU A 64 -4.41 5.41 -6.47
CA GLU A 64 -4.28 6.83 -6.83
C GLU A 64 -3.26 7.55 -5.93
N VAL A 65 -3.28 7.26 -4.63
CA VAL A 65 -2.33 7.85 -3.67
C VAL A 65 -0.92 7.29 -3.89
N ALA A 66 -0.75 5.98 -4.00
CA ALA A 66 0.56 5.37 -4.22
C ALA A 66 1.22 5.89 -5.51
N ALA A 67 0.46 5.91 -6.62
CA ALA A 67 0.96 6.40 -7.91
C ALA A 67 1.40 7.87 -7.81
N ARG A 68 0.58 8.75 -7.19
CA ARG A 68 0.92 10.17 -7.03
C ARG A 68 2.16 10.40 -6.15
N VAL A 69 2.32 9.63 -5.07
CA VAL A 69 3.51 9.71 -4.22
C VAL A 69 4.76 9.27 -4.99
N GLY A 70 4.68 8.17 -5.73
CA GLY A 70 5.79 7.71 -6.57
C GLY A 70 6.16 8.73 -7.66
N LEU A 71 5.16 9.24 -8.39
CA LEU A 71 5.33 10.27 -9.43
C LEU A 71 5.96 11.55 -8.88
N ALA A 72 5.53 12.01 -7.71
CA ALA A 72 6.08 13.22 -7.08
C ALA A 72 7.59 13.13 -6.81
N SER A 73 8.12 11.91 -6.63
CA SER A 73 9.55 11.70 -6.40
C SER A 73 10.41 11.88 -7.65
N HIS A 74 9.83 11.81 -8.86
CA HIS A 74 10.55 11.82 -10.14
C HIS A 74 11.72 10.81 -10.16
N SER A 75 11.46 9.55 -9.77
CA SER A 75 12.46 8.49 -9.57
C SER A 75 13.47 8.73 -8.43
N GLY A 76 13.30 9.80 -7.65
CA GLY A 76 14.23 10.19 -6.60
C GLY A 76 14.36 9.17 -5.46
N PHE A 77 13.37 8.30 -5.23
CA PHE A 77 13.49 7.22 -4.24
C PHE A 77 14.61 6.24 -4.62
N HIS A 78 14.53 5.66 -5.81
CA HIS A 78 15.54 4.72 -6.31
C HIS A 78 16.91 5.37 -6.45
N GLN A 79 16.98 6.61 -6.93
CA GLN A 79 18.25 7.36 -7.03
C GLN A 79 18.96 7.54 -5.67
N ARG A 80 18.22 7.46 -4.57
CA ARG A 80 18.73 7.55 -3.19
C ARG A 80 18.79 6.18 -2.49
N GLY A 81 18.63 5.09 -3.24
CA GLY A 81 18.70 3.72 -2.71
C GLY A 81 17.43 3.23 -2.00
N PHE A 82 16.31 3.96 -2.10
CA PHE A 82 15.03 3.51 -1.54
C PHE A 82 14.19 2.77 -2.58
N HIS A 83 13.45 1.76 -2.12
CA HIS A 83 12.52 1.02 -2.95
C HIS A 83 11.19 1.78 -3.05
N ALA A 84 10.82 2.27 -4.24
CA ALA A 84 9.62 3.11 -4.39
C ALA A 84 8.33 2.37 -4.00
N THR A 85 8.21 1.06 -4.24
CA THR A 85 7.07 0.27 -3.77
C THR A 85 6.89 0.36 -2.25
N ALA A 86 7.98 0.26 -1.49
CA ALA A 86 7.91 0.28 -0.04
C ALA A 86 7.54 1.69 0.48
N ILE A 87 8.13 2.74 -0.11
CA ILE A 87 7.88 4.13 0.30
C ILE A 87 6.52 4.64 -0.17
N ALA A 88 6.14 4.46 -1.44
CA ALA A 88 4.88 4.96 -1.98
C ALA A 88 3.69 4.06 -1.63
N GLY A 89 3.90 2.73 -1.64
CA GLY A 89 2.86 1.74 -1.37
C GLY A 89 2.25 1.88 0.02
N ILE A 90 3.04 2.19 1.05
CA ILE A 90 2.52 2.33 2.43
C ILE A 90 1.56 3.53 2.58
N PHE A 91 1.76 4.62 1.83
CA PHE A 91 0.79 5.72 1.77
C PHE A 91 -0.51 5.29 1.09
N GLY A 92 -0.40 4.54 -0.01
CA GLY A 92 -1.57 3.94 -0.66
C GLY A 92 -2.33 2.99 0.26
N ALA A 93 -1.64 2.11 0.98
CA ALA A 93 -2.23 1.18 1.94
C ALA A 93 -2.97 1.93 3.06
N THR A 94 -2.38 3.03 3.54
CA THR A 94 -3.00 3.89 4.55
C THR A 94 -4.25 4.57 4.02
N ALA A 95 -4.22 5.09 2.79
CA ALA A 95 -5.38 5.70 2.15
C ALA A 95 -6.52 4.69 1.90
N CYS A 96 -6.16 3.47 1.46
CA CYS A 96 -7.09 2.34 1.33
C CYS A 96 -7.74 2.01 2.68
N ALA A 97 -6.94 1.85 3.74
CA ALA A 97 -7.45 1.57 5.08
C ALA A 97 -8.31 2.71 5.63
N ALA A 98 -7.90 3.96 5.44
CA ALA A 98 -8.65 5.14 5.86
C ALA A 98 -10.03 5.21 5.18
N SER A 99 -10.10 4.85 3.89
CA SER A 99 -11.36 4.75 3.15
C SER A 99 -12.27 3.65 3.72
N LEU A 100 -11.76 2.43 3.92
CA LEU A 100 -12.52 1.32 4.49
C LEU A 100 -13.01 1.60 5.92
N LEU A 101 -12.19 2.23 6.74
CA LEU A 101 -12.51 2.64 8.12
C LEU A 101 -13.43 3.88 8.18
N LYS A 102 -13.76 4.47 7.02
CA LYS A 102 -14.60 5.67 6.91
C LYS A 102 -14.07 6.82 7.78
N LEU A 103 -12.75 6.98 7.78
CA LEU A 103 -12.09 8.05 8.53
C LEU A 103 -12.52 9.42 7.99
N THR A 104 -12.63 10.39 8.90
CA THR A 104 -12.76 11.80 8.51
C THR A 104 -11.49 12.27 7.79
N SER A 105 -11.58 13.36 7.03
CA SER A 105 -10.42 13.96 6.37
C SER A 105 -9.28 14.26 7.36
N GLN A 106 -9.60 14.75 8.56
CA GLN A 106 -8.57 15.05 9.57
C GLN A 106 -7.89 13.77 10.08
N GLN A 107 -8.65 12.71 10.31
CA GLN A 107 -8.09 11.42 10.73
C GLN A 107 -7.22 10.80 9.62
N ALA A 108 -7.65 10.90 8.36
CA ALA A 108 -6.86 10.43 7.22
C ALA A 108 -5.53 11.19 7.08
N VAL A 109 -5.54 12.52 7.22
CA VAL A 109 -4.32 13.35 7.22
C VAL A 109 -3.39 12.94 8.37
N ASN A 110 -3.93 12.77 9.58
CA ASN A 110 -3.13 12.33 10.72
C ASN A 110 -2.52 10.93 10.48
N ALA A 111 -3.30 10.00 9.91
CA ALA A 111 -2.82 8.67 9.59
C ALA A 111 -1.68 8.71 8.55
N LEU A 112 -1.82 9.49 7.48
CA LEU A 112 -0.77 9.68 6.48
C LEU A 112 0.50 10.32 7.09
N GLY A 113 0.33 11.24 8.06
CA GLY A 113 1.45 11.80 8.82
C GLY A 113 2.22 10.75 9.64
N LEU A 114 1.50 9.83 10.29
CA LEU A 114 2.13 8.69 11.00
C LEU A 114 2.82 7.73 10.02
N THR A 115 2.20 7.52 8.85
CA THR A 115 2.75 6.67 7.79
C THR A 115 4.10 7.18 7.30
N ALA A 116 4.29 8.50 7.19
CA ALA A 116 5.57 9.07 6.79
C ALA A 116 6.72 8.68 7.72
N SER A 117 6.47 8.55 9.03
CA SER A 117 7.47 8.08 10.01
C SER A 117 7.78 6.58 9.92
N GLN A 118 6.96 5.80 9.23
CA GLN A 118 7.12 4.35 9.05
C GLN A 118 7.56 3.95 7.65
N ALA A 119 7.53 4.88 6.69
CA ALA A 119 7.93 4.63 5.31
C ALA A 119 9.42 4.26 5.23
N ALA A 120 9.70 3.00 4.93
CA ALA A 120 11.05 2.45 4.88
C ALA A 120 11.15 1.32 3.84
N GLY A 121 12.36 1.04 3.37
CA GLY A 121 12.66 -0.03 2.42
C GLY A 121 13.77 0.39 1.46
N ILE A 122 14.83 -0.41 1.38
CA ILE A 122 15.98 -0.14 0.51
C ILE A 122 15.84 -0.93 -0.79
N ALA A 123 16.25 -0.33 -1.90
CA ALA A 123 16.54 -1.09 -3.10
C ALA A 123 17.85 -1.87 -2.83
N GLY A 124 17.95 -3.12 -3.31
CA GLY A 124 19.18 -3.89 -3.19
C GLY A 124 20.39 -3.08 -3.71
N ILE A 125 21.55 -3.26 -3.08
CA ILE A 125 22.79 -2.64 -3.54
C ILE A 125 23.12 -3.30 -4.88
N SER A 126 22.89 -2.61 -5.99
CA SER A 126 23.53 -2.97 -7.25
C SER A 126 24.97 -2.49 -7.16
N ASP A 127 25.91 -3.45 -7.11
CA ASP A 127 27.34 -3.20 -7.31
C ASP A 127 27.62 -2.48 -8.64
#